data_AF-A0AAD5DPB5-F1
#
_entry.id   AF-A0AAD5DPB5-F1
#
_cell.length_a   1.000
_cell.length_b   1.000
_cell.length_c   1.000
_cell.angle_alpha   90.00
_cell.angle_beta   90.00
_cell.angle_gamma   90.00
#
_symmetry.space_group_name_H-M   'P 1'
#
loop_
_entity.id
_entity.type
_entity.pdbx_description
1 polymer ?
#
loop_
_entity_poly.entity_id
_entity_poly.type
_entity_poly.pdbx_seq_one_letter_code
_entity_poly.pdbx_strand_id
1 'polypeptide(L)'
;MLSSGLSGAAPPGFLQNPAIAQREALRLFFSATTVEAQQRVLDEAAGLVDLGTSLQLLCHMAEQAQRGLLPGTLYEQAALLHRLHVAIEPSLPQLSPQQLATALWAYATVGIAADWTDALLQQVAEREQAAAAGRLASYNTRELSSLLFAYGRLLRRRTPEVQAYGAALLRELLQRWHTLPYVKSAFSSTDFADLAEACAALFGGNEQAEVIASSGSGGASGPASGAAGSQGPPGQLPAEVAEILDELAYEVRRQLANKSTRSPWTPRDLRIRSRHLNCISRPADLTGLLEAYADLQHNSVVVPELLSAVDDQVRRGAAAAQEQEQQALAAAAAAAAAASADPGAAAPVAAADPVAAAGATAGAVQPPAASPQQQQEQQPAQPVPGRAEALSVAGVNSLLASHLRLGYAPSPLLLHSLAPQIRRQLAVGACTGAEAAGLLQLLAAVPLNPGDSLVTLLLGQVVDTDAEAQAAADGSSGAYAGLKAAAEEAAERLLGGRSA
;
A
#
# COMPACT_ATOMS: atom_id res chain seq x y z
N MET A 1 20.63 30.37 -17.36
CA MET A 1 21.41 31.39 -16.62
C MET A 1 20.54 32.12 -15.59
N LEU A 2 19.88 31.38 -14.69
CA LEU A 2 19.22 31.90 -13.49
C LEU A 2 19.32 30.81 -12.41
N SER A 3 20.49 30.66 -11.81
CA SER A 3 20.71 29.76 -10.65
C SER A 3 21.97 30.18 -9.92
N SER A 4 21.95 31.36 -9.30
CA SER A 4 23.01 31.87 -8.42
C SER A 4 22.41 32.96 -7.54
N GLY A 5 21.79 32.59 -6.41
CA GLY A 5 21.07 33.56 -5.59
C GLY A 5 20.69 33.14 -4.18
N LEU A 6 21.28 32.08 -3.62
CA LEU A 6 21.08 31.66 -2.22
C LEU A 6 22.41 31.48 -1.49
N SER A 7 23.27 32.51 -1.57
CA SER A 7 24.43 32.64 -0.69
C SER A 7 24.28 33.94 0.11
N GLY A 8 23.21 34.03 0.89
CA GLY A 8 23.06 35.04 1.93
C GLY A 8 23.64 34.49 3.22
N ALA A 9 24.83 34.93 3.61
CA ALA A 9 25.37 34.66 4.93
C ALA A 9 24.38 35.23 5.97
N ALA A 10 23.86 34.36 6.85
CA ALA A 10 22.92 34.75 7.89
C ALA A 10 23.58 35.80 8.83
N PRO A 11 22.86 36.86 9.23
CA PRO A 11 23.42 37.89 10.11
C PRO A 11 23.81 37.28 11.46
N PRO A 12 24.98 37.64 12.04
CA PRO A 12 25.60 36.96 13.20
C PRO A 12 24.89 37.19 14.55
N GLY A 13 23.59 37.48 14.57
CA GLY A 13 22.80 37.74 15.77
C GLY A 13 21.63 36.78 16.04
N PHE A 14 21.32 35.84 15.13
CA PHE A 14 20.13 34.97 15.25
C PHE A 14 20.29 33.75 16.17
N LEU A 15 21.51 33.44 16.64
CA LEU A 15 21.81 32.20 17.37
C LEU A 15 21.62 32.26 18.90
N GLN A 16 21.04 33.32 19.47
CA GLN A 16 20.89 33.38 20.94
C GLN A 16 19.68 32.61 21.48
N ASN A 17 18.72 32.20 20.62
CA ASN A 17 17.57 31.41 21.07
C ASN A 17 17.49 30.08 20.31
N PRO A 18 17.80 28.94 20.96
CA PRO A 18 17.77 27.63 20.32
C PRO A 18 16.39 27.28 19.76
N ALA A 19 15.30 27.76 20.39
CA ALA A 19 13.94 27.50 19.90
C ALA A 19 13.61 28.25 18.60
N ILE A 20 14.22 29.42 18.35
CA ILE A 20 14.05 30.15 17.08
C ILE A 20 14.83 29.43 15.98
N ALA A 21 16.08 29.05 16.25
CA ALA A 21 16.90 28.30 15.30
C ALA A 21 16.26 26.95 14.93
N GLN A 22 15.69 26.25 15.91
CA GLN A 22 14.96 24.99 15.70
C GLN A 22 13.70 25.18 14.83
N ARG A 23 12.92 26.23 15.07
CA ARG A 23 11.75 26.58 14.23
C ARG A 23 12.15 26.94 12.80
N GLU A 24 13.27 27.65 12.63
CA GLU A 24 13.78 28.02 11.32
C GLU A 24 14.32 26.80 10.57
N ALA A 25 15.06 25.92 11.24
CA ALA A 25 15.51 24.64 10.68
C ALA A 25 14.33 23.78 10.24
N LEU A 26 13.27 23.65 11.06
CA LEU A 26 12.04 22.96 10.67
C LEU A 26 11.39 23.60 9.43
N ARG A 27 11.29 24.93 9.40
CA ARG A 27 10.72 25.65 8.25
C ARG A 27 11.52 25.39 6.98
N LEU A 28 12.85 25.44 7.06
CA LEU A 28 13.75 25.16 5.95
C LEU A 28 13.62 23.71 5.48
N PHE A 29 13.62 22.76 6.41
CA PHE A 29 13.44 21.33 6.13
C PHE A 29 12.11 21.06 5.40
N PHE A 30 11.00 21.64 5.86
CA PHE A 30 9.69 21.45 5.23
C PHE A 30 9.54 22.20 3.90
N SER A 31 10.33 23.26 3.67
CA SER A 31 10.36 23.98 2.40
C SER A 31 11.27 23.34 1.35
N ALA A 32 12.19 22.47 1.78
CA ALA A 32 13.13 21.80 0.91
C ALA A 32 12.41 20.76 0.04
N THR A 33 12.53 20.92 -1.28
CA THR A 33 11.93 20.02 -2.28
C THR A 33 12.84 18.86 -2.65
N THR A 34 14.08 18.84 -2.16
CA THR A 34 15.07 17.77 -2.42
C THR A 34 15.59 17.20 -1.10
N VAL A 35 15.92 15.91 -1.10
CA VAL A 35 16.49 15.26 0.10
C VAL A 35 17.87 15.81 0.41
N GLU A 36 18.69 16.16 -0.59
CA GLU A 36 19.98 16.82 -0.35
C GLU A 36 19.84 18.11 0.46
N ALA A 37 18.83 18.93 0.14
CA ALA A 37 18.56 20.16 0.89
C ALA A 37 18.06 19.85 2.31
N GLN A 38 17.18 18.86 2.47
CA GLN A 38 16.73 18.38 3.79
C GLN A 38 17.91 17.87 4.63
N GLN A 39 18.84 17.16 4.01
CA GLN A 39 20.00 16.56 4.65
C GLN A 39 21.02 17.63 5.08
N ARG A 40 21.23 18.68 4.26
CA ARG A 40 22.04 19.84 4.64
C ARG A 40 21.45 20.59 5.84
N VAL A 41 20.13 20.82 5.83
CA VAL A 41 19.45 21.45 6.97
C VAL A 41 19.63 20.63 8.24
N LEU A 42 19.58 19.30 8.16
CA LEU A 42 19.88 18.42 9.29
C LEU A 42 21.35 18.45 9.72
N ASP A 43 22.31 18.50 8.78
CA ASP A 43 23.73 18.61 9.12
C ASP A 43 24.04 19.92 9.84
N GLU A 44 23.44 21.02 9.39
CA GLU A 44 23.55 22.34 10.04
C GLU A 44 22.83 22.38 11.39
N ALA A 45 21.73 21.65 11.52
CA ALA A 45 20.91 21.60 12.73
C ALA A 45 21.29 20.45 13.70
N ALA A 46 22.25 19.59 13.39
CA ALA A 46 22.50 18.34 14.12
C ALA A 46 22.75 18.54 15.64
N GLY A 47 23.32 19.69 16.04
CA GLY A 47 23.50 20.06 17.44
C GLY A 47 22.30 20.75 18.12
N LEU A 48 21.24 21.03 17.36
CA LEU A 48 20.05 21.79 17.76
C LEU A 48 18.75 20.97 17.70
N VAL A 49 18.76 19.82 17.01
CA VAL A 49 17.58 18.95 16.93
C VAL A 49 17.43 18.18 18.26
N ASP A 50 16.50 18.60 19.09
CA ASP A 50 16.09 17.82 20.26
C ASP A 50 15.26 16.58 19.85
N LEU A 51 14.94 15.74 20.84
CA LEU A 51 14.10 14.56 20.64
C LEU A 51 12.72 14.92 20.06
N GLY A 52 12.15 16.04 20.51
CA GLY A 52 10.83 16.50 20.08
C GLY A 52 10.82 16.84 18.58
N THR A 53 11.83 17.56 18.10
CA THR A 53 12.00 17.88 16.68
C THR A 53 12.30 16.65 15.86
N SER A 54 13.14 15.74 16.35
CA SER A 54 13.44 14.48 15.65
C SER A 54 12.15 13.67 15.41
N LEU A 55 11.30 13.54 16.45
CA LEU A 55 10.00 12.88 16.33
C LEU A 55 9.04 13.61 15.39
N GLN A 56 9.00 14.95 15.43
CA GLN A 56 8.16 15.75 14.52
C GLN A 56 8.59 15.60 13.06
N LEU A 57 9.89 15.61 12.79
CA LEU A 57 10.45 15.39 11.47
C LEU A 57 10.13 13.98 10.95
N LEU A 58 10.29 12.97 11.80
CA LEU A 58 9.93 11.59 11.48
C LEU A 58 8.43 11.45 11.14
N CYS A 59 7.55 12.05 11.94
CA CYS A 59 6.11 12.05 11.66
C CYS A 59 5.78 12.76 10.35
N HIS A 60 6.43 13.89 10.06
CA HIS A 60 6.23 14.59 8.81
C HIS A 60 6.68 13.77 7.61
N MET A 61 7.84 13.10 7.70
CA MET A 61 8.28 12.17 6.65
C MET A 61 7.24 11.08 6.42
N ALA A 62 6.70 10.48 7.49
CA ALA A 62 5.61 9.51 7.37
C ALA A 62 4.37 10.08 6.68
N GLU A 63 3.95 11.31 7.00
CA GLU A 63 2.82 11.97 6.33
C GLU A 63 3.08 12.22 4.83
N GLN A 64 4.32 12.57 4.45
CA GLN A 64 4.69 12.71 3.04
C GLN A 64 4.74 11.35 2.33
N ALA A 65 5.19 10.30 3.03
CA ALA A 65 5.21 8.92 2.51
C ALA A 65 3.81 8.47 2.14
N GLN A 66 2.83 8.69 3.04
CA GLN A 66 1.42 8.35 2.81
C GLN A 66 0.81 9.07 1.62
N ARG A 67 1.32 10.26 1.28
CA ARG A 67 0.87 11.03 0.12
C ARG A 67 1.61 10.64 -1.16
N GLY A 68 2.61 9.77 -1.09
CA GLY A 68 3.50 9.47 -2.22
C GLY A 68 4.36 10.67 -2.62
N LEU A 69 4.62 11.59 -1.69
CA LEU A 69 5.32 12.86 -1.92
C LEU A 69 6.71 12.90 -1.30
N LEU A 70 7.22 11.76 -0.86
CA LEU A 70 8.53 11.71 -0.20
C LEU A 70 9.62 12.02 -1.24
N PRO A 71 10.36 13.13 -1.10
CA PRO A 71 11.30 13.56 -2.12
C PRO A 71 12.51 12.59 -2.20
N GLY A 72 13.28 12.70 -3.29
CA GLY A 72 14.55 12.01 -3.45
C GLY A 72 14.47 10.53 -3.78
N THR A 73 15.64 9.89 -3.87
CA THR A 73 15.77 8.45 -4.15
C THR A 73 15.55 7.60 -2.90
N LEU A 74 15.17 6.32 -3.04
CA LEU A 74 15.02 5.40 -1.89
C LEU A 74 16.28 5.37 -0.99
N TYR A 75 17.46 5.47 -1.59
CA TYR A 75 18.73 5.54 -0.87
C TYR A 75 18.86 6.81 -0.02
N GLU A 76 18.53 7.97 -0.60
CA GLU A 76 18.54 9.26 0.11
C GLU A 76 17.54 9.27 1.27
N GLN A 77 16.34 8.73 1.03
CA GLN A 77 15.30 8.59 2.05
C GLN A 77 15.76 7.67 3.19
N ALA A 78 16.46 6.58 2.87
CA ALA A 78 17.01 5.65 3.85
C ALA A 78 18.11 6.29 4.70
N ALA A 79 18.99 7.08 4.07
CA ALA A 79 20.04 7.81 4.76
C ALA A 79 19.46 8.87 5.71
N LEU A 80 18.41 9.58 5.28
CA LEU A 80 17.69 10.55 6.09
C LEU A 80 17.02 9.89 7.30
N LEU A 81 16.33 8.76 7.08
CA LEU A 81 15.66 8.00 8.14
C LEU A 81 16.66 7.47 9.18
N HIS A 82 17.80 6.94 8.72
CA HIS A 82 18.87 6.46 9.60
C HIS A 82 19.43 7.58 10.48
N ARG A 83 19.60 8.79 9.95
CA ARG A 83 20.05 9.94 10.75
C ARG A 83 19.06 10.32 11.84
N LEU A 84 17.77 10.36 11.53
CA LEU A 84 16.73 10.58 12.55
C LEU A 84 16.74 9.47 13.59
N HIS A 85 16.96 8.22 13.17
CA HIS A 85 17.08 7.09 14.08
C HIS A 85 18.22 7.25 15.08
N VAL A 86 19.43 7.59 14.60
CA VAL A 86 20.60 7.84 15.48
C VAL A 86 20.33 8.95 16.51
N ALA A 87 19.52 9.96 16.15
CA ALA A 87 19.14 11.02 17.09
C ALA A 87 18.09 10.56 18.14
N ILE A 88 17.17 9.67 17.76
CA ILE A 88 16.08 9.19 18.62
C ILE A 88 16.54 8.03 19.52
N GLU A 89 17.42 7.15 19.03
CA GLU A 89 17.85 5.91 19.68
C GLU A 89 18.26 6.08 21.15
N PRO A 90 19.09 7.07 21.53
CA PRO A 90 19.53 7.23 22.93
C PRO A 90 18.37 7.54 23.89
N SER A 91 17.27 8.08 23.37
CA SER A 91 16.10 8.48 24.15
C SER A 91 14.99 7.42 24.16
N LEU A 92 15.12 6.32 23.39
CA LEU A 92 14.13 5.25 23.33
C LEU A 92 13.69 4.74 24.72
N PRO A 93 14.60 4.52 25.70
CA PRO A 93 14.19 4.05 27.03
C PRO A 93 13.27 5.01 27.79
N GLN A 94 13.29 6.29 27.44
CA GLN A 94 12.60 7.37 28.14
C GLN A 94 11.27 7.78 27.47
N LEU A 95 11.00 7.31 26.26
CA LEU A 95 9.79 7.66 25.52
C LEU A 95 8.52 7.22 26.24
N SER A 96 7.50 8.08 26.25
CA SER A 96 6.17 7.68 26.69
C SER A 96 5.58 6.62 25.74
N PRO A 97 4.59 5.82 26.19
CA PRO A 97 3.87 4.86 25.33
C PRO A 97 3.37 5.49 24.01
N GLN A 98 2.77 6.68 24.10
CA GLN A 98 2.29 7.42 22.94
C GLN A 98 3.42 7.83 21.99
N GLN A 99 4.54 8.33 22.52
CA GLN A 99 5.68 8.75 21.71
C GLN A 99 6.34 7.56 21.02
N LEU A 100 6.48 6.43 21.72
CA LEU A 100 7.02 5.19 21.17
C LEU A 100 6.14 4.66 20.03
N ALA A 101 4.83 4.54 20.26
CA ALA A 101 3.90 4.07 19.24
C ALA A 101 3.89 5.00 18.01
N THR A 102 3.96 6.31 18.23
CA THR A 102 4.04 7.31 17.14
C THR A 102 5.34 7.19 16.36
N ALA A 103 6.47 7.02 17.03
CA ALA A 103 7.77 6.87 16.38
C ALA A 103 7.82 5.60 15.51
N LEU A 104 7.40 4.45 16.07
CA LEU A 104 7.39 3.17 15.36
C LEU A 104 6.42 3.18 14.18
N TRP A 105 5.22 3.74 14.35
CA TRP A 105 4.30 3.94 13.23
C TRP A 105 4.92 4.78 12.12
N ALA A 106 5.65 5.85 12.48
CA ALA A 106 6.25 6.73 11.49
C ALA A 106 7.39 6.02 10.73
N TYR A 107 8.25 5.26 11.41
CA TYR A 107 9.24 4.39 10.75
C TYR A 107 8.58 3.41 9.78
N ALA A 108 7.54 2.71 10.23
CA ALA A 108 6.81 1.74 9.44
C ALA A 108 6.10 2.35 8.23
N THR A 109 5.59 3.56 8.39
CA THR A 109 4.90 4.30 7.32
C THR A 109 5.86 4.79 6.25
N VAL A 110 7.08 5.20 6.63
CA VAL A 110 8.14 5.52 5.66
C VAL A 110 8.56 4.27 4.89
N GLY A 111 8.41 3.07 5.48
CA GLY A 111 8.49 1.79 4.76
C GLY A 111 9.90 1.37 4.37
N ILE A 112 10.92 2.02 4.93
CA ILE A 112 12.32 1.67 4.67
C ILE A 112 12.74 0.66 5.72
N ALA A 113 12.59 -0.60 5.38
CA ALA A 113 13.19 -1.66 6.16
C ALA A 113 14.72 -1.57 5.99
N ALA A 114 15.46 -1.60 7.10
CA ALA A 114 16.91 -1.47 7.12
C ALA A 114 17.47 -2.38 8.21
N ASP A 115 18.78 -2.66 8.20
CA ASP A 115 19.34 -3.66 9.12
C ASP A 115 19.18 -3.28 10.61
N TRP A 116 19.07 -1.97 10.89
CA TRP A 116 18.83 -1.46 12.24
C TRP A 116 17.36 -1.58 12.70
N THR A 117 16.39 -1.84 11.81
CA THR A 117 14.97 -1.91 12.20
C THR A 117 14.68 -3.14 13.05
N ASP A 118 15.31 -4.28 12.75
CA ASP A 118 15.20 -5.49 13.59
C ASP A 118 15.75 -5.24 14.99
N ALA A 119 16.91 -4.58 15.09
CA ALA A 119 17.52 -4.23 16.38
C ALA A 119 16.64 -3.26 17.19
N LEU A 120 16.04 -2.25 16.53
CA LEU A 120 15.07 -1.35 17.16
C LEU A 120 13.86 -2.11 17.71
N LEU A 121 13.24 -2.99 16.90
CA LEU A 121 12.07 -3.77 17.32
C LEU A 121 12.39 -4.72 18.48
N GLN A 122 13.57 -5.33 18.48
CA GLN A 122 14.06 -6.16 19.58
C GLN A 122 14.23 -5.33 20.87
N GLN A 123 14.94 -4.20 20.79
CA GLN A 123 15.15 -3.33 21.96
C GLN A 123 13.82 -2.85 22.56
N VAL A 124 12.83 -2.53 21.71
CA VAL A 124 11.50 -2.15 22.18
C VAL A 124 10.78 -3.32 22.84
N ALA A 125 10.82 -4.51 22.26
CA ALA A 125 10.19 -5.70 22.84
C ALA A 125 10.79 -6.02 24.22
N GLU A 126 12.12 -6.03 24.33
CA GLU A 126 12.83 -6.28 25.59
C GLU A 126 12.51 -5.21 26.64
N ARG A 127 12.52 -3.93 26.26
CA ARG A 127 12.16 -2.81 27.15
C ARG A 127 10.76 -2.96 27.72
N GLU A 128 9.79 -3.29 26.87
CA GLU A 128 8.39 -3.35 27.25
C GLU A 128 8.07 -4.62 28.04
N GLN A 129 8.79 -5.73 27.80
CA GLN A 129 8.73 -6.94 28.62
C GLN A 129 9.43 -6.81 29.97
N ALA A 130 10.55 -6.09 30.03
CA ALA A 130 11.28 -5.82 31.27
C ALA A 130 10.55 -4.82 32.18
N ALA A 131 9.65 -4.02 31.62
CA ALA A 131 8.78 -3.15 32.40
C ALA A 131 7.81 -3.98 33.26
N ALA A 132 7.56 -3.51 34.49
CA ALA A 132 6.62 -4.15 35.41
C ALA A 132 5.27 -4.49 34.74
N ALA A 133 4.68 -5.63 35.14
CA ALA A 133 3.38 -6.07 34.66
C ALA A 133 2.35 -4.93 34.71
N GLY A 134 1.75 -4.61 33.55
CA GLY A 134 0.75 -3.53 33.42
C GLY A 134 1.14 -2.38 32.49
N ARG A 135 2.38 -2.29 31.97
CA ARG A 135 2.72 -1.26 30.98
C ARG A 135 1.90 -1.41 29.69
N LEU A 136 1.63 -2.62 29.24
CA LEU A 136 0.74 -2.89 28.10
C LEU A 136 -0.67 -2.30 28.28
N ALA A 137 -1.21 -2.35 29.49
CA ALA A 137 -2.52 -1.78 29.81
C ALA A 137 -2.54 -0.24 29.71
N SER A 138 -1.38 0.43 29.77
CA SER A 138 -1.28 1.89 29.66
C SER A 138 -1.43 2.42 28.23
N TYR A 139 -1.15 1.58 27.22
CA TYR A 139 -1.39 1.94 25.83
C TYR A 139 -2.89 2.07 25.58
N ASN A 140 -3.31 2.96 24.69
CA ASN A 140 -4.68 2.93 24.15
C ASN A 140 -4.76 2.00 22.91
N THR A 141 -5.97 1.71 22.44
CA THR A 141 -6.17 0.79 21.30
C THR A 141 -5.43 1.25 20.03
N ARG A 142 -5.42 2.56 19.76
CA ARG A 142 -4.73 3.10 18.59
C ARG A 142 -3.23 2.84 18.69
N GLU A 143 -2.64 3.07 19.86
CA GLU A 143 -1.21 2.83 20.08
C GLU A 143 -0.85 1.35 19.96
N LEU A 144 -1.66 0.44 20.51
CA LEU A 144 -1.46 -1.01 20.32
C LEU A 144 -1.49 -1.39 18.83
N SER A 145 -2.44 -0.83 18.08
CA SER A 145 -2.57 -1.08 16.64
C SER A 145 -1.39 -0.51 15.87
N SER A 146 -0.92 0.68 16.23
CA SER A 146 0.27 1.32 15.65
C SER A 146 1.55 0.53 15.92
N LEU A 147 1.70 -0.06 17.10
CA LEU A 147 2.80 -0.96 17.40
C LEU A 147 2.73 -2.22 16.54
N LEU A 148 1.58 -2.91 16.51
CA LEU A 148 1.38 -4.11 15.71
C LEU A 148 1.65 -3.85 14.22
N PHE A 149 1.10 -2.77 13.66
CA PHE A 149 1.40 -2.30 12.30
C PHE A 149 2.91 -2.15 12.06
N ALA A 150 3.63 -1.54 13.01
CA ALA A 150 5.06 -1.34 12.87
C ALA A 150 5.85 -2.65 12.90
N TYR A 151 5.49 -3.60 13.78
CA TYR A 151 6.07 -4.94 13.74
C TYR A 151 5.73 -5.66 12.44
N GLY A 152 4.52 -5.51 11.89
CA GLY A 152 4.15 -6.08 10.60
C GLY A 152 5.02 -5.60 9.45
N ARG A 153 5.29 -4.30 9.40
CA ARG A 153 6.01 -3.66 8.29
C ARG A 153 7.53 -3.73 8.39
N LEU A 154 8.09 -3.68 9.60
CA LEU A 154 9.53 -3.48 9.80
C LEU A 154 10.28 -4.77 10.15
N LEU A 155 9.58 -5.81 10.62
CA LEU A 155 10.20 -7.04 11.09
C LEU A 155 10.68 -7.90 9.92
N ARG A 156 11.99 -8.14 9.85
CA ARG A 156 12.59 -9.06 8.86
C ARG A 156 13.02 -10.35 9.52
N ARG A 157 13.46 -10.29 10.78
CA ARG A 157 13.94 -11.45 11.54
C ARG A 157 13.11 -11.65 12.79
N ARG A 158 12.46 -12.81 12.87
CA ARG A 158 11.67 -13.21 14.05
C ARG A 158 12.61 -13.70 15.15
N THR A 159 12.48 -13.11 16.32
CA THR A 159 13.11 -13.57 17.57
C THR A 159 12.01 -14.02 18.54
N PRO A 160 12.31 -14.97 19.44
CA PRO A 160 11.32 -15.43 20.41
C PRO A 160 10.84 -14.29 21.33
N GLU A 161 11.70 -13.31 21.65
CA GLU A 161 11.34 -12.15 22.46
C GLU A 161 10.33 -11.25 21.73
N VAL A 162 10.57 -10.95 20.44
CA VAL A 162 9.64 -10.16 19.62
C VAL A 162 8.31 -10.89 19.45
N GLN A 163 8.33 -12.21 19.23
CA GLN A 163 7.12 -13.02 19.12
C GLN A 163 6.31 -13.02 20.42
N ALA A 164 6.98 -13.18 21.57
CA ALA A 164 6.32 -13.13 22.88
C ALA A 164 5.72 -11.75 23.15
N TYR A 165 6.39 -10.66 22.76
CA TYR A 165 5.87 -9.30 22.88
C TYR A 165 4.68 -9.07 21.96
N GLY A 166 4.78 -9.48 20.69
CA GLY A 166 3.69 -9.43 19.72
C GLY A 166 2.44 -10.18 20.21
N ALA A 167 2.61 -11.38 20.78
CA ALA A 167 1.51 -12.14 21.36
C ALA A 167 0.87 -11.41 22.56
N ALA A 168 1.68 -10.74 23.39
CA ALA A 168 1.17 -9.95 24.50
C ALA A 168 0.39 -8.71 24.03
N LEU A 169 0.83 -8.02 22.97
CA LEU A 169 0.10 -6.93 22.34
C LEU A 169 -1.26 -7.38 21.80
N LEU A 170 -1.30 -8.52 21.09
CA LEU A 170 -2.53 -9.10 20.56
C LEU A 170 -3.50 -9.50 21.67
N ARG A 171 -3.00 -10.10 22.76
CA ARG A 171 -3.82 -10.46 23.92
C ARG A 171 -4.49 -9.25 24.55
N GLU A 172 -3.74 -8.16 24.76
CA GLU A 172 -4.27 -6.91 25.31
C GLU A 172 -5.31 -6.28 24.36
N LEU A 173 -5.05 -6.30 23.04
CA LEU A 173 -5.99 -5.78 22.05
C LEU A 173 -7.30 -6.60 22.02
N LEU A 174 -7.19 -7.92 22.04
CA LEU A 174 -8.31 -8.85 22.04
C LEU A 174 -9.15 -8.72 23.32
N GLN A 175 -8.51 -8.58 24.48
CA GLN A 175 -9.20 -8.28 25.74
C GLN A 175 -10.03 -7.00 25.63
N ARG A 176 -9.53 -5.97 24.93
CA ARG A 176 -10.28 -4.72 24.70
C ARG A 176 -11.42 -4.89 23.71
N TRP A 177 -11.26 -5.72 22.68
CA TRP A 177 -12.37 -6.05 21.78
C TRP A 177 -13.53 -6.71 22.53
N HIS A 178 -13.23 -7.62 23.44
CA HIS A 178 -14.23 -8.31 24.25
C HIS A 178 -14.89 -7.40 25.29
N THR A 179 -14.12 -6.52 25.92
CA THR A 179 -14.62 -5.64 26.99
C THR A 179 -15.29 -4.37 26.48
N LEU A 180 -14.90 -3.86 25.32
CA LEU A 180 -15.32 -2.57 24.78
C LEU A 180 -15.86 -2.74 23.35
N PRO A 181 -17.18 -2.95 23.17
CA PRO A 181 -17.76 -3.27 21.86
C PRO A 181 -17.49 -2.23 20.76
N TYR A 182 -17.30 -0.97 21.13
CA TYR A 182 -17.01 0.10 20.17
C TYR A 182 -15.61 -0.02 19.57
N VAL A 183 -14.67 -0.68 20.24
CA VAL A 183 -13.28 -0.83 19.78
C VAL A 183 -13.26 -1.59 18.47
N LYS A 184 -13.94 -2.74 18.41
CA LYS A 184 -14.03 -3.54 17.19
C LYS A 184 -14.65 -2.76 16.02
N SER A 185 -15.68 -1.95 16.30
CA SER A 185 -16.33 -1.10 15.28
C SER A 185 -15.50 0.11 14.83
N ALA A 186 -14.45 0.46 15.56
CA ALA A 186 -13.58 1.59 15.22
C ALA A 186 -12.49 1.21 14.21
N PHE A 187 -12.20 -0.09 14.03
CA PHE A 187 -11.23 -0.57 13.05
C PHE A 187 -11.77 -0.40 11.63
N SER A 188 -10.94 0.19 10.78
CA SER A 188 -11.14 0.22 9.34
C SER A 188 -10.67 -1.08 8.68
N SER A 189 -10.91 -1.23 7.37
CA SER A 189 -10.36 -2.38 6.64
C SER A 189 -8.87 -2.44 6.60
N THR A 190 -8.26 -1.27 6.44
CA THR A 190 -6.81 -1.13 6.41
C THR A 190 -6.24 -1.56 7.77
N ASP A 191 -6.88 -1.16 8.89
CA ASP A 191 -6.45 -1.60 10.22
C ASP A 191 -6.55 -3.14 10.39
N PHE A 192 -7.56 -3.78 9.80
CA PHE A 192 -7.70 -5.24 9.82
C PHE A 192 -6.67 -5.95 8.95
N ALA A 193 -6.38 -5.42 7.76
CA ALA A 193 -5.35 -5.95 6.87
C ALA A 193 -3.96 -5.79 7.51
N ASP A 194 -3.65 -4.60 8.04
CA ASP A 194 -2.41 -4.28 8.76
C ASP A 194 -2.23 -5.20 9.99
N LEU A 195 -3.31 -5.50 10.71
CA LEU A 195 -3.27 -6.42 11.85
C LEU A 195 -3.01 -7.87 11.42
N ALA A 196 -3.60 -8.31 10.30
CA ALA A 196 -3.33 -9.64 9.76
C ALA A 196 -1.89 -9.74 9.22
N GLU A 197 -1.42 -8.73 8.49
CA GLU A 197 -0.03 -8.58 8.03
C GLU A 197 0.93 -8.65 9.23
N ALA A 198 0.62 -7.95 10.33
CA ALA A 198 1.38 -8.04 11.57
C ALA A 198 1.42 -9.45 12.15
N CYS A 199 0.29 -10.17 12.16
CA CYS A 199 0.25 -11.55 12.62
C CYS A 199 1.13 -12.45 11.73
N ALA A 200 1.05 -12.31 10.41
CA ALA A 200 1.86 -13.06 9.46
C ALA A 200 3.36 -12.76 9.61
N ALA A 201 3.73 -11.49 9.74
CA ALA A 201 5.12 -11.08 9.97
C ALA A 201 5.67 -11.64 11.28
N LEU A 202 4.86 -11.70 12.36
CA LEU A 202 5.29 -12.21 13.66
C LEU A 202 5.31 -13.74 13.74
N PHE A 203 4.32 -14.42 13.16
CA PHE A 203 4.02 -15.84 13.43
C PHE A 203 3.91 -16.74 12.20
N GLY A 204 4.02 -16.21 10.98
CA GLY A 204 3.93 -17.00 9.75
C GLY A 204 5.04 -18.04 9.61
N GLY A 205 4.90 -18.97 8.67
CA GLY A 205 5.95 -19.93 8.34
C GLY A 205 7.19 -19.23 7.74
N ASN A 206 8.40 -19.64 8.12
CA ASN A 206 9.66 -19.10 7.56
C ASN A 206 10.10 -19.85 6.27
N GLU A 207 9.20 -20.61 5.63
CA GLU A 207 9.58 -21.61 4.62
C GLU A 207 10.29 -21.05 3.38
N GLN A 208 10.24 -19.73 3.12
CA GLN A 208 10.98 -19.14 2.00
C GLN A 208 12.50 -18.98 2.25
N ALA A 209 12.99 -19.05 3.49
CA ALA A 209 14.42 -18.81 3.77
C ALA A 209 15.30 -20.08 3.72
N GLU A 210 14.76 -21.28 3.99
CA GLU A 210 15.57 -22.51 4.08
C GLU A 210 15.62 -23.36 2.81
N VAL A 211 14.67 -23.18 1.88
CA VAL A 211 14.60 -24.00 0.66
C VAL A 211 15.72 -23.65 -0.35
N ILE A 212 16.31 -22.44 -0.27
CA ILE A 212 17.46 -22.06 -1.12
C ILE A 212 18.80 -22.51 -0.52
N ALA A 213 18.87 -22.79 0.79
CA ALA A 213 20.13 -23.10 1.48
C ALA A 213 20.45 -24.60 1.60
N SER A 214 19.48 -25.49 1.37
CA SER A 214 19.62 -26.92 1.67
C SER A 214 19.68 -27.83 0.43
N SER A 215 20.49 -27.42 -0.56
CA SER A 215 21.01 -28.33 -1.59
C SER A 215 22.49 -28.60 -1.33
N GLY A 216 22.78 -29.24 -0.20
CA GLY A 216 24.15 -29.60 0.21
C GLY A 216 24.15 -30.71 1.26
N SER A 217 24.32 -31.95 0.79
CA SER A 217 24.65 -33.16 1.58
C SER A 217 25.67 -32.87 2.69
N GLY A 218 25.69 -33.47 3.87
CA GLY A 218 24.98 -34.59 4.49
C GLY A 218 25.78 -34.94 5.75
N GLY A 219 25.16 -35.13 6.90
CA GLY A 219 25.88 -35.36 8.15
C GLY A 219 24.96 -35.82 9.28
N ALA A 220 25.33 -36.92 9.91
CA ALA A 220 24.49 -37.75 10.77
C ALA A 220 24.14 -37.15 12.14
N SER A 221 22.86 -37.36 12.50
CA SER A 221 22.26 -37.62 13.81
C SER A 221 23.11 -37.59 15.10
N GLY A 222 22.60 -36.88 16.10
CA GLY A 222 22.81 -37.17 17.54
C GLY A 222 21.66 -36.57 18.38
N PRO A 223 21.09 -37.29 19.37
CA PRO A 223 19.97 -36.79 20.16
C PRO A 223 20.48 -36.05 21.41
N ALA A 224 20.05 -34.80 21.60
CA ALA A 224 20.25 -34.09 22.86
C ALA A 224 18.89 -33.75 23.48
N SER A 225 18.59 -34.43 24.58
CA SER A 225 17.48 -34.15 25.48
C SER A 225 17.79 -32.93 26.34
N GLY A 226 16.85 -31.98 26.46
CA GLY A 226 16.98 -30.89 27.43
C GLY A 226 15.78 -29.93 27.49
N ALA A 227 14.95 -30.14 28.53
CA ALA A 227 14.16 -29.15 29.29
C ALA A 227 13.15 -28.21 28.58
N ALA A 228 11.90 -28.68 28.54
CA ALA A 228 10.67 -28.04 29.06
C ALA A 228 10.54 -26.50 29.01
N GLY A 229 10.25 -25.97 27.82
CA GLY A 229 9.16 -25.02 27.64
C GLY A 229 8.12 -25.72 26.75
N SER A 230 6.82 -25.62 27.06
CA SER A 230 5.77 -26.24 26.22
C SER A 230 5.68 -25.51 24.87
N GLN A 231 6.63 -25.79 23.99
CA GLN A 231 6.48 -25.50 22.58
C GLN A 231 5.45 -26.50 22.08
N GLY A 232 4.28 -26.00 21.69
CA GLY A 232 3.28 -26.78 20.98
C GLY A 232 3.90 -27.43 19.74
N PRO A 233 3.21 -28.40 19.13
CA PRO A 233 3.65 -29.02 17.88
C PRO A 233 4.07 -27.93 16.87
N PRO A 234 5.20 -28.12 16.16
CA PRO A 234 5.69 -27.14 15.19
C PRO A 234 4.58 -26.81 14.20
N GLY A 235 4.24 -25.53 14.11
CA GLY A 235 3.14 -25.02 13.27
C GLY A 235 1.86 -24.63 14.01
N GLN A 236 1.75 -24.82 15.33
CA GLN A 236 0.57 -24.35 16.06
C GLN A 236 0.69 -22.85 16.40
N LEU A 237 -0.20 -22.04 15.82
CA LEU A 237 -0.33 -20.62 16.14
C LEU A 237 -0.67 -20.42 17.63
N PRO A 238 -0.17 -19.36 18.29
CA PRO A 238 -0.63 -18.98 19.61
C PRO A 238 -2.16 -18.81 19.64
N ALA A 239 -2.79 -19.20 20.75
CA ALA A 239 -4.26 -19.19 20.86
C ALA A 239 -4.85 -17.80 20.60
N GLU A 240 -4.16 -16.75 21.07
CA GLU A 240 -4.59 -15.36 20.89
C GLU A 240 -4.49 -14.91 19.42
N VAL A 241 -3.54 -15.45 18.67
CA VAL A 241 -3.38 -15.18 17.24
C VAL A 241 -4.50 -15.86 16.46
N ALA A 242 -4.80 -17.13 16.76
CA ALA A 242 -5.91 -17.84 16.13
C ALA A 242 -7.26 -17.15 16.42
N GLU A 243 -7.51 -16.76 17.67
CA GLU A 243 -8.75 -16.11 18.09
C GLU A 243 -8.92 -14.72 17.44
N ILE A 244 -7.86 -13.90 17.39
CA ILE A 244 -7.96 -12.58 16.76
C ILE A 244 -8.19 -12.69 15.26
N LEU A 245 -7.60 -13.69 14.59
CA LEU A 245 -7.87 -13.97 13.18
C LEU A 245 -9.32 -14.42 12.99
N ASP A 246 -9.84 -15.34 13.80
CA ASP A 246 -11.25 -15.74 13.68
C ASP A 246 -12.22 -14.56 13.86
N GLU A 247 -11.95 -13.68 14.83
CA GLU A 247 -12.72 -12.45 15.05
C GLU A 247 -12.61 -11.46 13.89
N LEU A 248 -11.44 -11.36 13.26
CA LEU A 248 -11.19 -10.58 12.05
C LEU A 248 -11.99 -11.13 10.86
N ALA A 249 -11.88 -12.43 10.56
CA ALA A 249 -12.61 -13.07 9.48
C ALA A 249 -14.12 -12.89 9.65
N TYR A 250 -14.63 -13.08 10.87
CA TYR A 250 -16.04 -12.88 11.18
C TYR A 250 -16.49 -11.44 10.93
N GLU A 251 -15.72 -10.44 11.38
CA GLU A 251 -16.09 -9.04 11.18
C GLU A 251 -15.98 -8.61 9.72
N VAL A 252 -14.95 -9.07 9.01
CA VAL A 252 -14.80 -8.84 7.57
C VAL A 252 -16.01 -9.39 6.82
N ARG A 253 -16.38 -10.65 7.09
CA ARG A 253 -17.57 -11.28 6.53
C ARG A 253 -18.83 -10.48 6.85
N ARG A 254 -19.02 -10.09 8.10
CA ARG A 254 -20.19 -9.30 8.54
C ARG A 254 -20.29 -7.97 7.80
N GLN A 255 -19.16 -7.28 7.62
CA GLN A 255 -19.09 -6.02 6.88
C GLN A 255 -19.40 -6.21 5.39
N LEU A 256 -18.90 -7.29 4.77
CA LEU A 256 -19.17 -7.62 3.36
C LEU A 256 -20.64 -8.05 3.14
N ALA A 257 -21.22 -8.83 4.05
CA ALA A 257 -22.61 -9.27 3.97
C ALA A 257 -23.61 -8.11 4.11
N ASN A 258 -23.34 -7.17 5.01
CA ASN A 258 -24.19 -5.99 5.20
C ASN A 258 -24.25 -5.06 3.99
N LYS A 259 -23.27 -5.11 3.07
CA LYS A 259 -23.30 -4.36 1.81
C LYS A 259 -24.26 -4.96 0.78
N SER A 260 -24.61 -6.25 0.88
CA SER A 260 -25.34 -6.98 -0.16
C SER A 260 -26.85 -6.67 -0.21
N THR A 261 -27.46 -6.17 0.88
CA THR A 261 -28.92 -6.20 1.03
C THR A 261 -29.67 -4.88 0.77
N ARG A 262 -29.07 -3.79 0.25
CA ARG A 262 -29.83 -2.52 0.06
C ARG A 262 -29.61 -1.79 -1.28
N SER A 263 -30.70 -1.78 -2.07
CA SER A 263 -31.05 -0.88 -3.17
C SER A 263 -31.43 0.55 -2.68
N PRO A 264 -31.76 1.48 -3.59
CA PRO A 264 -30.98 2.67 -3.96
C PRO A 264 -31.00 3.77 -2.89
N TRP A 265 -29.83 4.23 -2.47
CA TRP A 265 -29.70 5.26 -1.44
C TRP A 265 -29.56 6.65 -2.03
N THR A 266 -30.20 7.64 -1.41
CA THR A 266 -30.17 9.03 -1.88
C THR A 266 -28.82 9.71 -1.60
N PRO A 267 -28.41 10.72 -2.40
CA PRO A 267 -27.13 11.42 -2.25
C PRO A 267 -26.86 12.06 -0.89
N ARG A 268 -27.89 12.29 -0.05
CA ARG A 268 -27.75 12.88 1.28
C ARG A 268 -27.26 11.88 2.33
N ASP A 269 -27.61 10.60 2.21
CA ASP A 269 -27.15 9.55 3.15
C ASP A 269 -25.68 9.16 2.92
N LEU A 270 -25.18 9.41 1.71
CA LEU A 270 -23.78 9.18 1.34
C LEU A 270 -22.81 10.17 2.00
N ARG A 271 -23.22 11.39 2.37
CA ARG A 271 -22.27 12.44 2.83
C ARG A 271 -21.89 12.34 4.31
N ILE A 272 -22.76 11.75 5.13
CA ILE A 272 -22.52 11.56 6.58
C ILE A 272 -21.90 10.18 6.84
N ARG A 273 -22.15 9.19 5.98
CA ARG A 273 -21.58 7.84 6.08
C ARG A 273 -20.40 7.55 5.15
N SER A 274 -20.05 8.41 4.19
CA SER A 274 -18.85 8.24 3.34
C SER A 274 -17.55 8.14 4.15
N ARG A 275 -17.50 8.73 5.35
CA ARG A 275 -16.37 8.58 6.28
C ARG A 275 -16.33 7.23 7.01
N HIS A 276 -17.44 6.49 7.04
CA HIS A 276 -17.58 5.21 7.73
C HIS A 276 -17.87 4.01 6.80
N LEU A 277 -18.13 4.24 5.50
CA LEU A 277 -18.34 3.21 4.48
C LEU A 277 -17.03 2.67 3.84
N ASN A 278 -15.89 2.98 4.47
CA ASN A 278 -14.56 2.42 4.17
C ASN A 278 -14.34 1.01 4.74
N CYS A 279 -15.38 0.33 5.21
CA CYS A 279 -15.28 -1.02 5.76
C CYS A 279 -15.10 -2.03 4.61
N ILE A 280 -13.85 -2.20 4.17
CA ILE A 280 -13.31 -3.25 3.30
C ILE A 280 -13.82 -3.12 1.87
N SER A 281 -13.32 -2.10 1.18
CA SER A 281 -13.68 -1.81 -0.21
C SER A 281 -12.53 -2.00 -1.18
N ARG A 282 -11.28 -1.85 -0.75
CA ARG A 282 -10.11 -1.94 -1.62
C ARG A 282 -9.76 -3.41 -1.85
N PRO A 283 -9.69 -3.86 -3.12
CA PRO A 283 -9.22 -5.20 -3.46
C PRO A 283 -7.83 -5.52 -2.88
N ALA A 284 -6.96 -4.51 -2.76
CA ALA A 284 -5.62 -4.65 -2.18
C ALA A 284 -5.67 -5.09 -0.70
N ASP A 285 -6.43 -4.40 0.16
CA ASP A 285 -6.59 -4.74 1.58
C ASP A 285 -7.08 -6.18 1.77
N LEU A 286 -8.02 -6.61 0.94
CA LEU A 286 -8.56 -7.99 0.97
C LEU A 286 -7.54 -9.03 0.52
N THR A 287 -6.72 -8.68 -0.46
CA THR A 287 -5.65 -9.56 -0.95
C THR A 287 -4.58 -9.73 0.14
N GLY A 288 -4.15 -8.63 0.78
CA GLY A 288 -3.20 -8.68 1.89
C GLY A 288 -3.73 -9.45 3.10
N LEU A 289 -5.04 -9.31 3.41
CA LEU A 289 -5.69 -10.12 4.44
C LEU A 289 -5.62 -11.62 4.10
N LEU A 290 -5.93 -12.02 2.87
CA LEU A 290 -5.85 -13.43 2.46
C LEU A 290 -4.42 -13.96 2.44
N GLU A 291 -3.47 -13.13 2.02
CA GLU A 291 -2.05 -13.45 2.02
C GLU A 291 -1.56 -13.73 3.43
N ALA A 292 -1.95 -12.89 4.40
CA ALA A 292 -1.64 -13.12 5.80
C ALA A 292 -2.22 -14.45 6.33
N TYR A 293 -3.46 -14.80 5.96
CA TYR A 293 -4.05 -16.08 6.36
C TYR A 293 -3.32 -17.27 5.75
N ALA A 294 -2.93 -17.16 4.48
CA ALA A 294 -2.15 -18.17 3.79
C ALA A 294 -0.76 -18.35 4.40
N ASP A 295 -0.07 -17.26 4.75
CA ASP A 295 1.23 -17.27 5.43
C ASP A 295 1.18 -17.93 6.81
N LEU A 296 0.05 -17.76 7.50
CA LEU A 296 -0.24 -18.36 8.81
C LEU A 296 -0.78 -19.78 8.71
N GLN A 297 -1.08 -20.27 7.50
CA GLN A 297 -1.79 -21.53 7.24
C GLN A 297 -3.06 -21.67 8.10
N HIS A 298 -3.75 -20.55 8.36
CA HIS A 298 -4.90 -20.51 9.26
C HIS A 298 -6.14 -21.02 8.53
N ASN A 299 -6.49 -22.29 8.76
CA ASN A 299 -7.63 -22.96 8.14
C ASN A 299 -8.88 -22.89 9.03
N SER A 300 -9.39 -21.69 9.26
CA SER A 300 -10.65 -21.50 9.99
C SER A 300 -11.87 -21.90 9.15
N VAL A 301 -12.95 -22.28 9.83
CA VAL A 301 -14.27 -22.57 9.20
C VAL A 301 -14.80 -21.35 8.41
N VAL A 302 -14.32 -20.15 8.75
CA VAL A 302 -14.72 -18.90 8.08
C VAL A 302 -13.94 -18.64 6.79
N VAL A 303 -12.81 -19.32 6.56
CA VAL A 303 -11.93 -19.06 5.39
C VAL A 303 -12.63 -19.28 4.04
N PRO A 304 -13.38 -20.36 3.79
CA PRO A 304 -14.12 -20.53 2.53
C PRO A 304 -15.09 -19.38 2.25
N GLU A 305 -15.76 -18.89 3.29
CA GLU A 305 -16.72 -17.79 3.18
C GLU A 305 -16.02 -16.45 2.96
N LEU A 306 -14.87 -16.25 3.62
CA LEU A 306 -14.02 -15.09 3.40
C LEU A 306 -13.52 -15.06 1.95
N LEU A 307 -12.99 -16.18 1.44
CA LEU A 307 -12.54 -16.31 0.05
C LEU A 307 -13.67 -15.98 -0.93
N SER A 308 -14.85 -16.56 -0.76
CA SER A 308 -16.02 -16.24 -1.60
C SER A 308 -16.39 -14.76 -1.55
N ALA A 309 -16.33 -14.13 -0.38
CA ALA A 309 -16.66 -12.73 -0.21
C ALA A 309 -15.60 -11.80 -0.84
N VAL A 310 -14.31 -12.17 -0.76
CA VAL A 310 -13.22 -11.49 -1.45
C VAL A 310 -13.39 -11.62 -2.96
N ASP A 311 -13.63 -12.82 -3.47
CA ASP A 311 -13.85 -13.07 -4.90
C ASP A 311 -14.97 -12.18 -5.45
N ASP A 312 -16.12 -12.13 -4.77
CA ASP A 312 -17.24 -11.29 -5.18
C ASP A 312 -16.93 -9.79 -5.10
N GLN A 313 -16.11 -9.36 -4.14
CA GLN A 313 -15.70 -7.96 -4.04
C GLN A 313 -14.69 -7.59 -5.14
N VAL A 314 -13.71 -8.44 -5.42
CA VAL A 314 -12.71 -8.26 -6.48
C VAL A 314 -13.40 -8.24 -7.84
N ARG A 315 -14.34 -9.17 -8.10
CA ARG A 315 -15.15 -9.20 -9.32
C ARG A 315 -15.95 -7.92 -9.53
N ARG A 316 -16.61 -7.43 -8.47
CA ARG A 316 -17.34 -6.15 -8.52
C ARG A 316 -16.41 -4.96 -8.78
N GLY A 317 -15.23 -4.95 -8.17
CA GLY A 317 -14.19 -3.94 -8.41
C GLY A 317 -13.72 -3.94 -9.87
N ALA A 318 -13.42 -5.12 -10.42
CA ALA A 318 -13.00 -5.29 -11.80
C ALA A 318 -14.09 -4.84 -12.80
N ALA A 319 -15.35 -5.21 -12.55
CA ALA A 319 -16.49 -4.79 -13.36
C ALA A 319 -16.69 -3.26 -13.33
N ALA A 320 -16.65 -2.66 -12.13
CA ALA A 320 -16.77 -1.20 -11.98
C ALA A 320 -15.64 -0.45 -12.69
N ALA A 321 -14.40 -0.96 -12.62
CA ALA A 321 -13.26 -0.39 -13.34
C ALA A 321 -13.45 -0.46 -14.87
N GLN A 322 -14.00 -1.57 -15.38
CA GLN A 322 -14.32 -1.72 -16.81
C GLN A 322 -15.43 -0.78 -17.26
N GLU A 323 -16.50 -0.63 -16.48
CA GLU A 323 -17.58 0.32 -16.79
C GLU A 323 -17.09 1.76 -16.83
N GLN A 324 -16.26 2.17 -15.86
CA GLN A 324 -15.66 3.51 -15.83
C GLN A 324 -14.78 3.78 -17.06
N GLU A 325 -14.01 2.80 -17.49
CA GLU A 325 -13.20 2.90 -18.71
C GLU A 325 -14.07 3.01 -19.95
N GLN A 326 -15.12 2.18 -20.06
CA GLN A 326 -16.06 2.25 -21.18
C GLN A 326 -16.76 3.62 -21.25
N GLN A 327 -17.10 4.19 -20.09
CA GLN A 327 -17.63 5.55 -20.00
C GLN A 327 -16.59 6.60 -20.43
N ALA A 328 -15.32 6.45 -20.03
CA ALA A 328 -14.24 7.35 -20.44
C ALA A 328 -13.98 7.30 -21.96
N LEU A 329 -13.99 6.11 -22.56
CA LEU A 329 -13.87 5.92 -24.01
C LEU A 329 -15.06 6.51 -24.76
N ALA A 330 -16.28 6.30 -24.24
CA ALA A 330 -17.49 6.89 -24.82
C ALA A 330 -17.46 8.42 -24.75
N ALA A 331 -17.00 8.99 -23.63
CA ALA A 331 -16.84 10.44 -23.47
C ALA A 331 -15.77 11.01 -24.42
N ALA A 332 -14.63 10.32 -24.57
CA ALA A 332 -13.58 10.70 -25.52
C ALA A 332 -14.07 10.64 -26.97
N ALA A 333 -14.82 9.60 -27.34
CA ALA A 333 -15.43 9.47 -28.66
C ALA A 333 -16.47 10.57 -28.93
N ALA A 334 -17.30 10.91 -27.93
CA ALA A 334 -18.25 12.00 -28.03
C ALA A 334 -17.56 13.37 -28.18
N ALA A 335 -16.46 13.60 -27.45
CA ALA A 335 -15.66 14.82 -27.59
C ALA A 335 -14.99 14.92 -28.97
N ALA A 336 -14.47 13.81 -29.51
CA ALA A 336 -13.91 13.76 -30.85
C ALA A 336 -14.97 14.01 -31.93
N ALA A 337 -16.17 13.44 -31.76
CA ALA A 337 -17.30 13.68 -32.66
C ALA A 337 -17.74 15.14 -32.64
N ALA A 338 -17.84 15.76 -31.45
CA ALA A 338 -18.16 17.18 -31.31
C ALA A 338 -17.10 18.09 -31.97
N ALA A 339 -15.81 17.76 -31.82
CA ALA A 339 -14.72 18.49 -32.46
C ALA A 339 -14.75 18.36 -34.00
N SER A 340 -15.22 17.22 -34.53
CA SER A 340 -15.36 17.02 -35.98
C SER A 340 -16.61 17.69 -36.59
N ALA A 341 -17.59 18.06 -35.76
CA ALA A 341 -18.88 18.60 -36.20
C ALA A 341 -18.89 20.12 -36.42
N ASP A 342 -17.77 20.83 -36.23
CA ASP A 342 -17.66 22.27 -36.51
C ASP A 342 -16.64 22.62 -37.61
N PRO A 343 -16.97 22.42 -38.90
CA PRO A 343 -16.18 22.94 -40.01
C PRO A 343 -16.81 24.15 -40.74
N GLY A 344 -17.85 24.81 -40.20
CA GLY A 344 -18.47 25.90 -40.97
C GLY A 344 -19.62 26.68 -40.34
N ALA A 345 -19.33 27.58 -39.40
CA ALA A 345 -20.06 28.84 -39.31
C ALA A 345 -19.45 29.85 -40.30
N ALA A 346 -19.92 29.78 -41.55
CA ALA A 346 -19.62 30.75 -42.59
C ALA A 346 -20.08 32.15 -42.16
N ALA A 347 -19.15 33.11 -42.27
CA ALA A 347 -19.41 34.53 -42.15
C ALA A 347 -20.43 34.99 -43.20
N PRO A 348 -21.47 35.77 -42.83
CA PRO A 348 -22.23 36.51 -43.83
C PRO A 348 -21.42 37.75 -44.24
N VAL A 349 -20.90 37.73 -45.46
CA VAL A 349 -20.42 38.91 -46.17
C VAL A 349 -21.64 39.72 -46.62
N ALA A 350 -21.82 40.92 -46.07
CA ALA A 350 -22.63 41.98 -46.66
C ALA A 350 -21.89 43.31 -46.51
N ALA A 351 -21.57 43.92 -47.65
CA ALA A 351 -20.82 45.16 -47.78
C ALA A 351 -21.74 46.40 -47.69
N ALA A 352 -21.25 47.42 -46.95
CA ALA A 352 -21.27 48.91 -47.14
C ALA A 352 -22.36 49.58 -48.02
N ASP A 353 -22.90 50.80 -47.84
CA ASP A 353 -22.72 52.03 -47.01
C ASP A 353 -23.80 53.06 -47.57
N PRO A 354 -23.86 54.41 -47.29
CA PRO A 354 -23.86 55.20 -46.04
C PRO A 354 -25.00 56.29 -45.98
N VAL A 355 -24.94 57.20 -44.99
CA VAL A 355 -25.47 58.60 -44.90
C VAL A 355 -26.67 58.92 -43.96
N ALA A 356 -26.31 59.62 -42.87
CA ALA A 356 -26.94 60.75 -42.18
C ALA A 356 -28.26 60.67 -41.35
N ALA A 357 -28.05 60.98 -40.05
CA ALA A 357 -28.67 62.06 -39.26
C ALA A 357 -29.98 61.86 -38.47
N ALA A 358 -29.80 62.01 -37.15
CA ALA A 358 -30.60 62.74 -36.16
C ALA A 358 -31.89 62.12 -35.58
N GLY A 359 -31.96 62.08 -34.25
CA GLY A 359 -33.21 61.97 -33.48
C GLY A 359 -33.08 61.25 -32.15
N ALA A 360 -33.14 62.00 -31.04
CA ALA A 360 -32.97 61.54 -29.67
C ALA A 360 -34.20 60.84 -29.07
N THR A 361 -34.03 59.96 -28.07
CA THR A 361 -34.39 60.17 -26.64
C THR A 361 -34.60 58.86 -25.86
N ALA A 362 -34.00 58.83 -24.66
CA ALA A 362 -34.46 58.28 -23.37
C ALA A 362 -35.00 56.83 -23.24
N GLY A 363 -34.45 56.10 -22.26
CA GLY A 363 -35.11 54.95 -21.63
C GLY A 363 -34.15 54.04 -20.88
N ALA A 364 -34.22 54.07 -19.54
CA ALA A 364 -33.37 53.34 -18.62
C ALA A 364 -33.51 51.80 -18.67
N VAL A 365 -32.48 51.09 -18.18
CA VAL A 365 -32.51 50.07 -17.11
C VAL A 365 -31.24 49.19 -17.22
N GLN A 366 -30.42 49.22 -16.17
CA GLN A 366 -29.27 48.34 -15.92
C GLN A 366 -29.78 47.05 -15.26
N PRO A 367 -29.26 45.84 -15.56
CA PRO A 367 -28.24 45.22 -14.69
C PRO A 367 -27.31 44.20 -15.44
N PRO A 368 -26.54 43.35 -14.73
CA PRO A 368 -25.18 43.58 -14.27
C PRO A 368 -24.11 42.93 -15.16
N ALA A 369 -22.88 43.39 -14.95
CA ALA A 369 -21.67 42.96 -15.63
C ALA A 369 -21.38 41.45 -15.44
N ALA A 370 -21.27 40.72 -16.55
CA ALA A 370 -20.64 39.41 -16.61
C ALA A 370 -19.12 39.60 -16.72
N SER A 371 -18.38 39.10 -15.73
CA SER A 371 -16.92 39.03 -15.76
C SER A 371 -16.44 37.95 -16.74
N PRO A 372 -15.31 38.13 -17.44
CA PRO A 372 -14.69 37.07 -18.22
C PRO A 372 -13.94 36.11 -17.29
N GLN A 373 -14.56 34.98 -16.94
CA GLN A 373 -13.86 33.78 -16.47
C GLN A 373 -13.61 32.86 -17.67
N GLN A 374 -12.51 33.03 -18.41
CA GLN A 374 -11.87 31.95 -19.19
C GLN A 374 -10.37 32.24 -19.38
N GLN A 375 -9.64 32.25 -18.27
CA GLN A 375 -8.24 31.81 -18.25
C GLN A 375 -8.18 30.65 -17.28
N GLN A 376 -8.65 29.50 -17.75
CA GLN A 376 -8.39 28.23 -17.10
C GLN A 376 -6.98 27.84 -17.54
N GLU A 377 -6.00 28.31 -16.78
CA GLU A 377 -4.66 27.74 -16.78
C GLU A 377 -4.78 26.21 -16.68
N GLN A 378 -4.02 25.55 -17.54
CA GLN A 378 -3.83 24.10 -17.59
C GLN A 378 -3.30 23.63 -16.23
N GLN A 379 -4.20 23.33 -15.30
CA GLN A 379 -3.87 22.55 -14.13
C GLN A 379 -3.76 21.08 -14.56
N PRO A 380 -2.65 20.38 -14.23
CA PRO A 380 -2.57 18.94 -14.44
C PRO A 380 -3.72 18.28 -13.69
N ALA A 381 -4.40 17.34 -14.36
CA ALA A 381 -5.58 16.65 -13.86
C ALA A 381 -5.33 16.10 -12.44
N GLN A 382 -5.97 16.70 -11.43
CA GLN A 382 -5.95 16.12 -10.09
C GLN A 382 -6.70 14.78 -10.12
N PRO A 383 -6.18 13.75 -9.42
CA PRO A 383 -6.85 12.45 -9.35
C PRO A 383 -8.23 12.63 -8.73
N VAL A 384 -9.27 12.27 -9.49
CA VAL A 384 -10.65 12.36 -9.03
C VAL A 384 -10.83 11.42 -7.83
N PRO A 385 -11.18 11.94 -6.64
CA PRO A 385 -11.36 11.11 -5.46
C PRO A 385 -12.58 10.20 -5.65
N GLY A 386 -12.36 8.88 -5.58
CA GLY A 386 -13.41 7.85 -5.69
C GLY A 386 -13.23 6.83 -6.81
N ARG A 387 -12.09 6.82 -7.53
CA ARG A 387 -11.79 5.77 -8.51
C ARG A 387 -11.63 4.43 -7.79
N ALA A 388 -12.34 3.39 -8.25
CA ALA A 388 -12.13 2.04 -7.74
C ALA A 388 -10.72 1.61 -8.15
N GLU A 389 -9.84 1.43 -7.17
CA GLU A 389 -8.45 1.07 -7.41
C GLU A 389 -8.40 -0.37 -7.93
N ALA A 390 -8.02 -0.51 -9.21
CA ALA A 390 -7.89 -1.80 -9.85
C ALA A 390 -6.67 -2.54 -9.26
N LEU A 391 -6.86 -3.80 -8.86
CA LEU A 391 -5.79 -4.68 -8.39
C LEU A 391 -4.61 -4.75 -9.40
N SER A 392 -3.37 -4.60 -8.94
CA SER A 392 -2.19 -4.79 -9.79
C SER A 392 -2.00 -6.28 -10.17
N VAL A 393 -1.17 -6.58 -11.18
CA VAL A 393 -0.81 -7.97 -11.52
C VAL A 393 -0.16 -8.67 -10.32
N ALA A 394 0.70 -7.97 -9.57
CA ALA A 394 1.23 -8.46 -8.30
C ALA A 394 0.12 -8.84 -7.31
N GLY A 395 -0.89 -7.98 -7.14
CA GLY A 395 -2.04 -8.28 -6.30
C GLY A 395 -2.84 -9.49 -6.80
N VAL A 396 -2.98 -9.66 -8.12
CA VAL A 396 -3.61 -10.87 -8.68
C VAL A 396 -2.79 -12.13 -8.35
N ASN A 397 -1.46 -12.06 -8.45
CA ASN A 397 -0.57 -13.16 -8.07
C ASN A 397 -0.74 -13.53 -6.60
N SER A 398 -0.66 -12.54 -5.70
CA SER A 398 -0.87 -12.76 -4.26
C SER A 398 -2.25 -13.37 -3.98
N LEU A 399 -3.30 -12.92 -4.66
CA LEU A 399 -4.65 -13.45 -4.48
C LEU A 399 -4.75 -14.93 -4.89
N LEU A 400 -4.22 -15.30 -6.05
CA LEU A 400 -4.25 -16.69 -6.56
C LEU A 400 -3.32 -17.61 -5.76
N ALA A 401 -2.13 -17.14 -5.40
CA ALA A 401 -1.21 -17.87 -4.54
C ALA A 401 -1.84 -18.15 -3.17
N SER A 402 -2.55 -17.18 -2.60
CA SER A 402 -3.23 -17.34 -1.31
C SER A 402 -4.34 -18.40 -1.37
N HIS A 403 -5.12 -18.45 -2.47
CA HIS A 403 -6.09 -19.52 -2.69
C HIS A 403 -5.44 -20.91 -2.68
N LEU A 404 -4.38 -21.08 -3.47
CA LEU A 404 -3.67 -22.35 -3.60
C LEU A 404 -3.05 -22.79 -2.28
N ARG A 405 -2.42 -21.87 -1.53
CA ARG A 405 -1.80 -22.16 -0.23
C ARG A 405 -2.82 -22.53 0.85
N LEU A 406 -4.01 -21.94 0.80
CA LEU A 406 -5.13 -22.31 1.67
C LEU A 406 -5.84 -23.60 1.20
N GLY A 407 -5.44 -24.18 0.06
CA GLY A 407 -6.02 -25.42 -0.46
C GLY A 407 -7.35 -25.25 -1.19
N TYR A 408 -7.68 -24.03 -1.64
CA TYR A 408 -8.91 -23.73 -2.37
C TYR A 408 -8.61 -23.40 -3.83
N ALA A 409 -9.46 -23.89 -4.74
CA ALA A 409 -9.41 -23.48 -6.15
C ALA A 409 -10.11 -22.12 -6.31
N PRO A 410 -9.49 -21.12 -6.96
CA PRO A 410 -10.13 -19.83 -7.22
C PRO A 410 -11.34 -20.02 -8.14
N SER A 411 -12.36 -19.17 -8.01
CA SER A 411 -13.56 -19.28 -8.85
C SER A 411 -13.24 -19.03 -10.33
N PRO A 412 -13.78 -19.82 -11.28
CA PRO A 412 -13.66 -19.52 -12.71
C PRO A 412 -14.12 -18.11 -13.06
N LEU A 413 -15.16 -17.62 -12.39
CA LEU A 413 -15.71 -16.28 -12.61
C LEU A 413 -14.77 -15.17 -12.13
N LEU A 414 -13.94 -15.44 -11.11
CA LEU A 414 -12.92 -14.51 -10.66
C LEU A 414 -11.89 -14.29 -11.78
N LEU A 415 -11.32 -15.37 -12.32
CA LEU A 415 -10.33 -15.28 -13.39
C LEU A 415 -10.89 -14.60 -14.65
N HIS A 416 -12.13 -14.93 -15.04
CA HIS A 416 -12.79 -14.27 -16.17
C HIS A 416 -12.97 -12.77 -15.94
N SER A 417 -13.27 -12.35 -14.71
CA SER A 417 -13.40 -10.92 -14.38
C SER A 417 -12.07 -10.17 -14.34
N LEU A 418 -10.99 -10.86 -13.95
CA LEU A 418 -9.64 -10.27 -13.86
C LEU A 418 -8.92 -10.24 -15.21
N ALA A 419 -9.25 -11.13 -16.14
CA ALA A 419 -8.57 -11.24 -17.43
C ALA A 419 -8.54 -9.91 -18.22
N PRO A 420 -9.63 -9.13 -18.37
CA PRO A 420 -9.58 -7.83 -19.04
C PRO A 420 -8.60 -6.85 -18.36
N GLN A 421 -8.57 -6.87 -17.03
CA GLN A 421 -7.71 -6.00 -16.25
C GLN A 421 -6.23 -6.33 -16.39
N ILE A 422 -5.89 -7.62 -16.37
CA ILE A 422 -4.52 -8.10 -16.61
C ILE A 422 -4.05 -7.71 -18.01
N ARG A 423 -4.89 -7.92 -19.05
CA ARG A 423 -4.57 -7.53 -20.44
C ARG A 423 -4.26 -6.05 -20.56
N ARG A 424 -5.00 -5.19 -19.86
CA ARG A 424 -4.73 -3.74 -19.85
C ARG A 424 -3.41 -3.40 -19.20
N GLN A 425 -3.09 -4.01 -18.05
CA GLN A 425 -1.83 -3.75 -17.36
C GLN A 425 -0.62 -4.22 -18.17
N LEU A 426 -0.76 -5.33 -18.90
CA LEU A 426 0.24 -5.77 -19.88
C LEU A 426 0.39 -4.76 -21.02
N ALA A 427 -0.71 -4.27 -21.60
CA ALA A 427 -0.67 -3.32 -22.72
C ALA A 427 -0.03 -1.97 -22.37
N VAL A 428 -0.11 -1.56 -21.09
CA VAL A 428 0.51 -0.31 -20.59
C VAL A 428 1.95 -0.54 -20.10
N GLY A 429 2.45 -1.78 -20.14
CA GLY A 429 3.78 -2.13 -19.62
C GLY A 429 3.88 -2.03 -18.09
N ALA A 430 2.75 -2.09 -17.37
CA ALA A 430 2.69 -2.03 -15.91
C ALA A 430 2.98 -3.38 -15.23
N CYS A 431 3.24 -4.42 -16.01
CA CYS A 431 3.55 -5.77 -15.53
C CYS A 431 5.01 -6.10 -15.84
N THR A 432 5.77 -6.47 -14.83
CA THR A 432 7.13 -6.98 -14.99
C THR A 432 7.11 -8.40 -15.55
N GLY A 433 8.18 -8.82 -16.24
CA GLY A 433 8.30 -10.20 -16.71
C GLY A 433 8.30 -11.22 -15.57
N ALA A 434 8.80 -10.87 -14.38
CA ALA A 434 8.74 -11.73 -13.20
C ALA A 434 7.30 -11.95 -12.71
N GLU A 435 6.50 -10.88 -12.65
CA GLU A 435 5.07 -10.97 -12.30
C GLU A 435 4.29 -11.78 -13.34
N ALA A 436 4.58 -11.60 -14.64
CA ALA A 436 3.93 -12.34 -15.72
C ALA A 436 4.25 -13.85 -15.65
N ALA A 437 5.50 -14.21 -15.39
CA ALA A 437 5.92 -15.60 -15.20
C ALA A 437 5.28 -16.23 -13.96
N GLY A 438 5.26 -15.52 -12.83
CA GLY A 438 4.59 -15.97 -11.61
C GLY A 438 3.10 -16.21 -11.84
N LEU A 439 2.44 -15.32 -12.59
CA LEU A 439 1.03 -15.48 -12.95
C LEU A 439 0.80 -16.73 -13.82
N LEU A 440 1.66 -16.97 -14.82
CA LEU A 440 1.57 -18.17 -15.67
C LEU A 440 1.71 -19.46 -14.86
N GLN A 441 2.65 -19.52 -13.92
CA GLN A 441 2.84 -20.68 -13.06
C GLN A 441 1.61 -20.92 -12.17
N LEU A 442 1.06 -19.86 -11.57
CA LEU A 442 -0.16 -19.95 -10.75
C LEU A 442 -1.36 -20.39 -11.59
N LEU A 443 -1.52 -19.84 -12.80
CA LEU A 443 -2.59 -20.25 -13.72
C LEU A 443 -2.45 -21.70 -14.17
N ALA A 444 -1.23 -22.20 -14.37
CA ALA A 444 -0.99 -23.61 -14.73
C ALA A 444 -1.23 -24.57 -13.55
N ALA A 445 -1.04 -24.10 -12.31
CA ALA A 445 -1.36 -24.87 -11.11
C ALA A 445 -2.88 -24.93 -10.83
N VAL A 446 -3.63 -23.95 -11.33
CA VAL A 446 -5.08 -23.91 -11.23
C VAL A 446 -5.69 -24.63 -12.44
N PRO A 447 -6.69 -25.52 -12.29
CA PRO A 447 -7.34 -26.20 -13.40
C PRO A 447 -8.30 -25.29 -14.18
N LEU A 448 -7.89 -24.06 -14.50
CA LEU A 448 -8.70 -23.05 -15.16
C LEU A 448 -7.93 -22.42 -16.31
N ASN A 449 -8.54 -22.44 -17.50
CA ASN A 449 -7.97 -21.82 -18.69
C ASN A 449 -8.42 -20.36 -18.78
N PRO A 450 -7.51 -19.37 -18.68
CA PRO A 450 -7.85 -17.94 -18.80
C PRO A 450 -8.04 -17.48 -20.27
N GLY A 451 -7.87 -18.38 -21.23
CA GLY A 451 -7.93 -18.15 -22.66
C GLY A 451 -6.55 -17.95 -23.29
N ASP A 452 -6.34 -18.56 -24.45
CA ASP A 452 -5.06 -18.63 -25.18
C ASP A 452 -4.44 -17.25 -25.38
N SER A 453 -5.27 -16.25 -25.71
CA SER A 453 -4.82 -14.87 -25.91
C SER A 453 -4.16 -14.26 -24.67
N LEU A 454 -4.64 -14.55 -23.45
CA LEU A 454 -3.98 -14.05 -22.25
C LEU A 454 -2.65 -14.75 -22.01
N VAL A 455 -2.61 -16.08 -22.20
CA VAL A 455 -1.40 -16.88 -22.03
C VAL A 455 -0.30 -16.39 -22.97
N THR A 456 -0.63 -16.15 -24.24
CA THR A 456 0.32 -15.63 -25.23
C THR A 456 0.82 -14.23 -24.88
N LEU A 457 -0.04 -13.33 -24.38
CA LEU A 457 0.38 -12.00 -23.94
C LEU A 457 1.32 -12.03 -22.74
N LEU A 458 1.02 -12.89 -21.75
CA LEU A 458 1.90 -13.07 -20.59
C LEU A 458 3.26 -13.64 -21.01
N LEU A 459 3.26 -14.64 -21.88
CA LEU A 459 4.49 -15.24 -22.39
C LEU A 459 5.32 -14.24 -23.19
N GLY A 460 4.67 -13.42 -24.03
CA GLY A 460 5.32 -12.32 -24.75
C GLY A 460 6.04 -11.37 -23.81
N GLN A 461 5.38 -10.94 -22.73
CA GLN A 461 5.96 -10.04 -21.72
C GLN A 461 7.21 -10.63 -21.05
N VAL A 462 7.21 -11.95 -20.77
CA VAL A 462 8.37 -12.66 -20.20
C VAL A 462 9.54 -12.68 -21.20
N VAL A 463 9.25 -12.94 -22.48
CA VAL A 463 10.27 -12.98 -23.54
C VAL A 463 10.86 -11.59 -23.81
N ASP A 464 10.03 -10.54 -23.85
CA ASP A 464 10.48 -9.17 -24.07
C ASP A 464 11.38 -8.69 -22.93
N THR A 465 11.01 -9.00 -21.68
CA THR A 465 11.83 -8.66 -20.50
C THR A 465 13.18 -9.41 -20.50
N ASP A 466 13.21 -10.67 -20.96
CA ASP A 466 14.46 -11.43 -21.14
C ASP A 466 15.38 -10.78 -22.16
N ALA A 467 14.83 -10.34 -23.30
CA ALA A 467 15.59 -9.69 -24.35
C ALA A 467 16.20 -8.36 -23.87
N GLU A 468 15.45 -7.58 -23.11
CA GLU A 468 15.95 -6.36 -22.46
C GLU A 468 17.04 -6.68 -21.43
N ALA A 469 16.84 -7.71 -20.61
CA ALA A 469 17.83 -8.14 -19.62
C ALA A 469 19.13 -8.64 -20.27
N GLN A 470 19.04 -9.39 -21.38
CA GLN A 470 20.19 -9.86 -22.15
C GLN A 470 20.94 -8.70 -22.84
N ALA A 471 20.21 -7.70 -23.35
CA ALA A 471 20.81 -6.51 -23.92
C ALA A 471 21.53 -5.64 -22.87
N ALA A 472 21.09 -5.68 -21.61
CA ALA A 472 21.66 -4.92 -20.51
C ALA A 472 22.79 -5.64 -19.75
N ALA A 473 22.94 -6.96 -19.89
CA ALA A 473 23.78 -7.76 -18.99
C ALA A 473 25.11 -8.27 -19.60
N ASP A 474 26.21 -7.82 -19.00
CA ASP A 474 27.58 -8.39 -19.12
C ASP A 474 27.83 -9.60 -18.17
N GLY A 475 26.80 -10.26 -17.61
CA GLY A 475 27.03 -11.50 -16.83
C GLY A 475 26.01 -11.99 -15.80
N SER A 476 24.86 -11.31 -15.59
CA SER A 476 23.86 -11.70 -14.55
C SER A 476 22.61 -12.41 -15.09
N SER A 477 22.74 -13.23 -16.14
CA SER A 477 21.61 -13.83 -16.89
C SER A 477 20.97 -15.08 -16.23
N GLY A 478 21.66 -15.75 -15.29
CA GLY A 478 21.27 -17.09 -14.85
C GLY A 478 19.93 -17.22 -14.11
N ALA A 479 19.55 -16.25 -13.27
CA ALA A 479 18.34 -16.35 -12.45
C ALA A 479 17.05 -16.18 -13.28
N TYR A 480 17.08 -15.30 -14.29
CA TYR A 480 15.91 -15.04 -15.12
C TYR A 480 15.63 -16.19 -16.11
N ALA A 481 16.69 -16.85 -16.59
CA ALA A 481 16.56 -18.00 -17.50
C ALA A 481 15.72 -19.15 -16.91
N GLY A 482 15.89 -19.44 -15.62
CA GLY A 482 15.09 -20.46 -14.93
C GLY A 482 13.60 -20.08 -14.82
N LEU A 483 13.33 -18.81 -14.52
CA LEU A 483 11.97 -18.29 -14.41
C LEU A 483 11.26 -18.26 -15.77
N LYS A 484 11.98 -17.92 -16.84
CA LYS A 484 11.50 -18.00 -18.23
C LYS A 484 11.15 -19.43 -18.62
N ALA A 485 12.06 -20.39 -18.41
CA ALA A 485 11.82 -21.79 -18.75
C ALA A 485 10.58 -22.35 -18.03
N ALA A 486 10.41 -22.02 -16.74
CA ALA A 486 9.23 -22.41 -15.98
C ALA A 486 7.93 -21.75 -16.51
N ALA A 487 8.00 -20.51 -16.99
CA ALA A 487 6.87 -19.83 -17.62
C ALA A 487 6.50 -20.43 -18.98
N GLU A 488 7.50 -20.80 -19.79
CA GLU A 488 7.30 -21.51 -21.07
C GLU A 488 6.63 -22.86 -20.85
N GLU A 489 7.13 -23.67 -19.89
CA GLU A 489 6.52 -24.95 -19.54
C GLU A 489 5.07 -24.77 -19.02
N ALA A 490 4.82 -23.76 -18.18
CA ALA A 490 3.48 -23.44 -17.70
C ALA A 490 2.54 -23.05 -18.86
N ALA A 491 3.01 -22.25 -19.81
CA ALA A 491 2.26 -21.86 -21.00
C ALA A 491 1.96 -23.08 -21.90
N GLU A 492 2.93 -23.97 -22.11
CA GLU A 492 2.74 -25.21 -22.87
C GLU A 492 1.67 -26.10 -22.23
N ARG A 493 1.65 -26.25 -20.90
CA ARG A 493 0.59 -27.01 -20.21
C ARG A 493 -0.79 -26.39 -20.42
N LEU A 494 -0.89 -25.06 -20.32
CA LEU A 494 -2.15 -24.33 -20.50
C LEU A 494 -2.68 -24.38 -21.94
N LEU A 495 -1.79 -24.35 -22.94
CA LEU A 495 -2.15 -24.39 -24.36
C LEU A 495 -2.34 -25.82 -24.89
N GLY A 496 -1.50 -26.76 -24.43
CA GLY A 496 -1.43 -28.14 -24.91
C GLY A 496 -2.46 -29.09 -24.29
N GLY A 497 -2.99 -28.77 -23.10
CA GLY A 497 -4.00 -29.56 -22.39
C GLY A 497 -5.35 -29.76 -23.11
N ARG A 498 -5.53 -29.24 -24.32
CA ARG A 498 -6.71 -29.50 -25.18
C ARG A 498 -6.65 -30.80 -25.97
N SER A 499 -5.54 -31.52 -25.93
CA SER A 499 -5.27 -32.67 -26.81
C SER A 499 -5.54 -34.04 -26.16
N ALA A 500 -6.01 -34.08 -24.91
CA ALA A 500 -6.22 -35.29 -24.12
C ALA A 500 -7.68 -35.44 -23.68
#